data_AF-A0A1Q8KYR1-F1
#
_entry.id   AF-A0A1Q8KYR1-F1
#
_cell.length_a   1.000
_cell.length_b   1.000
_cell.length_c   1.000
_cell.angle_alpha   90.00
_cell.angle_beta   90.00
_cell.angle_gamma   90.00
#
_symmetry.space_group_name_H-M   'P 1'
#
loop_
_entity.id
_entity.type
_entity.pdbx_description
1 polymer ?
#
loop_
_entity_poly.entity_id
_entity_poly.type
_entity_poly.pdbx_seq_one_letter_code
_entity_poly.pdbx_strand_id
1 'polypeptide(L)'
;MLGDAATTLIDRLADELSRSVVVDDPAVQVLYASAHYGDADETRVAAVLNRGAEPRIRGYVLSQGVLTWTRAGIIPASEELGMHARVCVPVRWEGRLLALLMVMDADGSLTTGELGRITEVADRLALPLLDLARTADAAHEDDRRVLDLVGDDPAARSRAAAALAGTGRAPRPGAVAAVVAVPGAGEDREHARIALRTALSGRRPDDPCGWLTAVTGSTAVLLADPPAAGAGDLPGRVHRVVDRVAELAHGRFRCVAGIGGPVAAPELLAGSVAQARTACTAAELGLRPPVARWSELGALGPLLAVPPDHLTEETLPAEVHRLRAADPDGRLVATVRAYLDEAGNGPAAAARLHIHRTSLYYRLDRVTRLTGLDVSDGATRLALHLGLTALDVIEARAHLRQSEHGTA
;
A
#
# COMPACT_ATOMS: atom_id res chain seq x y z
N MET A 1 -19.06 4.11 -4.18
CA MET A 1 -19.76 4.80 -3.08
C MET A 1 -21.26 4.66 -3.35
N LEU A 2 -22.11 4.62 -2.32
CA LEU A 2 -23.56 4.73 -2.55
C LEU A 2 -23.85 6.06 -3.26
N GLY A 3 -24.75 6.04 -4.25
CA GLY A 3 -25.15 7.26 -4.95
C GLY A 3 -26.06 8.16 -4.12
N ASP A 4 -26.12 9.46 -4.47
CA ASP A 4 -26.83 10.50 -3.72
C ASP A 4 -28.31 10.19 -3.44
N ALA A 5 -28.98 9.50 -4.36
CA ALA A 5 -30.38 9.10 -4.17
C ALA A 5 -30.54 8.04 -3.07
N ALA A 6 -29.57 7.13 -2.93
CA ALA A 6 -29.58 6.09 -1.92
C ALA A 6 -29.19 6.65 -0.54
N THR A 7 -28.20 7.54 -0.48
CA THR A 7 -27.82 8.22 0.77
C THR A 7 -28.97 9.08 1.30
N THR A 8 -29.62 9.87 0.42
CA THR A 8 -30.80 10.67 0.79
C THR A 8 -31.95 9.81 1.33
N LEU A 9 -32.13 8.60 0.79
CA LEU A 9 -33.16 7.69 1.27
C LEU A 9 -32.85 7.17 2.68
N ILE A 10 -31.58 6.85 2.95
CA ILE A 10 -31.12 6.38 4.26
C ILE A 10 -31.20 7.52 5.29
N ASP A 11 -30.78 8.73 4.93
CA ASP A 11 -30.87 9.91 5.80
C ASP A 11 -32.33 10.21 6.18
N ARG A 12 -33.26 10.20 5.21
CA ARG A 12 -34.68 10.37 5.51
C ARG A 12 -35.22 9.28 6.44
N LEU A 13 -34.80 8.02 6.26
CA LEU A 13 -35.20 6.96 7.17
C LEU A 13 -34.68 7.22 8.59
N ALA A 14 -33.42 7.65 8.72
CA ALA A 14 -32.83 7.98 10.01
C ALA A 14 -33.57 9.14 10.70
N ASP A 15 -33.93 10.19 9.95
CA ASP A 15 -34.69 11.33 10.43
C ASP A 15 -36.12 10.94 10.82
N GLU A 16 -36.81 10.16 9.98
CA GLU A 16 -38.17 9.65 10.22
C GLU A 16 -38.24 8.83 11.52
N LEU A 17 -37.22 8.01 11.78
CA LEU A 17 -37.14 7.13 12.95
C LEU A 17 -36.48 7.79 14.17
N SER A 18 -35.83 8.94 13.99
CA SER A 18 -34.92 9.55 14.97
C SER A 18 -33.89 8.54 15.53
N ARG A 19 -33.34 7.72 14.63
CA ARG A 19 -32.43 6.61 14.96
C ARG A 19 -31.29 6.51 13.96
N SER A 20 -30.12 6.09 14.42
CA SER A 20 -28.96 5.88 13.57
C SER A 20 -29.17 4.66 12.66
N VAL A 21 -28.82 4.85 11.39
CA VAL A 21 -28.91 3.84 10.34
C VAL A 21 -27.53 3.60 9.73
N VAL A 22 -27.23 2.32 9.52
CA VAL A 22 -25.97 1.86 8.94
C VAL A 22 -26.29 0.92 7.79
N VAL A 23 -25.54 1.05 6.70
CA VAL A 23 -25.53 0.06 5.63
C VAL A 23 -24.14 -0.54 5.59
N ASP A 24 -24.07 -1.83 5.89
CA ASP A 24 -22.84 -2.60 5.84
C ASP A 24 -22.84 -3.56 4.65
N ASP A 25 -21.66 -3.88 4.13
CA ASP A 25 -21.52 -5.00 3.19
C ASP A 25 -21.69 -6.37 3.90
N PRO A 26 -21.71 -7.50 3.18
CA PRO A 26 -21.82 -8.81 3.81
C PRO A 26 -20.66 -9.19 4.73
N ALA A 27 -19.54 -8.45 4.69
CA ALA A 27 -18.40 -8.60 5.59
C ALA A 27 -18.49 -7.66 6.81
N VAL A 28 -19.62 -6.97 7.01
CA VAL A 28 -19.87 -6.00 8.09
C VAL A 28 -18.89 -4.83 8.02
N GLN A 29 -18.56 -4.39 6.80
CA GLN A 29 -17.84 -3.13 6.55
C GLN A 29 -18.83 -2.02 6.19
N VAL A 30 -18.67 -0.86 6.83
CA VAL A 30 -19.56 0.29 6.66
C VAL A 30 -19.48 0.84 5.24
N LEU A 31 -20.55 0.66 4.47
CA LEU A 31 -20.75 1.30 3.18
C LEU A 31 -21.29 2.72 3.36
N TYR A 32 -22.14 2.92 4.37
CA TYR A 32 -22.74 4.20 4.69
C TYR A 32 -23.22 4.27 6.15
N ALA A 33 -23.19 5.48 6.71
CA ALA A 33 -23.59 5.77 8.08
C ALA A 33 -24.35 7.11 8.10
N SER A 34 -25.58 7.12 8.62
CA SER A 34 -26.35 8.36 8.84
C SER A 34 -25.90 9.10 10.11
N ALA A 35 -26.49 10.27 10.35
CA ALA A 35 -26.38 11.00 11.61
C ALA A 35 -26.81 10.15 12.82
N HIS A 36 -26.31 10.52 14.02
CA HIS A 36 -26.68 9.88 15.28
C HIS A 36 -27.69 10.74 16.05
N TYR A 37 -28.55 10.09 16.83
CA TYR A 37 -29.64 10.73 17.58
C TYR A 37 -29.49 10.58 19.10
N GLY A 38 -28.25 10.36 19.56
CA GLY A 38 -27.93 10.07 20.97
C GLY A 38 -28.10 8.60 21.34
N ASP A 39 -28.28 7.75 20.34
CA ASP A 39 -28.54 6.31 20.39
C ASP A 39 -27.33 5.45 19.97
N ALA A 40 -26.21 6.09 19.64
CA ALA A 40 -24.98 5.43 19.22
C ALA A 40 -24.19 4.90 20.42
N ASP A 41 -23.83 3.62 20.37
CA ASP A 41 -22.86 3.04 21.31
C ASP A 41 -21.40 3.44 20.97
N GLU A 42 -20.47 3.23 21.91
CA GLU A 42 -19.04 3.53 21.69
C GLU A 42 -18.47 2.75 20.50
N THR A 43 -18.96 1.52 20.27
CA THR A 43 -18.53 0.66 19.15
C THR A 43 -18.89 1.25 17.79
N ARG A 44 -20.04 1.92 17.71
CA ARG A 44 -20.54 2.60 16.52
C ARG A 44 -19.74 3.86 16.23
N VAL A 45 -19.44 4.66 17.24
CA VAL A 45 -18.58 5.84 17.10
C VAL A 45 -17.21 5.43 16.55
N ALA A 46 -16.62 4.37 17.13
CA ALA A 46 -15.36 3.81 16.63
C ALA A 46 -15.48 3.27 15.20
N ALA A 47 -16.57 2.56 14.86
CA ALA A 47 -16.75 1.99 13.53
C ALA A 47 -16.93 3.03 12.41
N VAL A 48 -17.59 4.16 12.70
CA VAL A 48 -17.67 5.29 11.75
C VAL A 48 -16.32 5.93 11.55
N LEU A 49 -15.60 6.22 12.63
CA LEU A 49 -14.30 6.87 12.59
C LEU A 49 -13.25 6.01 11.87
N ASN A 50 -13.26 4.70 12.14
CA ASN A 50 -12.31 3.74 11.58
C ASN A 50 -12.80 3.11 10.26
N ARG A 51 -13.98 3.49 9.77
CA ARG A 51 -14.66 2.90 8.59
C ARG A 51 -14.71 1.37 8.61
N GLY A 52 -14.98 0.80 9.78
CA GLY A 52 -15.08 -0.65 9.98
C GLY A 52 -15.29 -1.01 11.44
N ALA A 53 -16.11 -2.04 11.68
CA ALA A 53 -16.32 -2.55 13.03
C ALA A 53 -15.08 -3.29 13.56
N GLU A 54 -14.82 -3.19 14.86
CA GLU A 54 -13.77 -3.96 15.53
C GLU A 54 -13.97 -5.48 15.26
N PRO A 55 -12.89 -6.27 15.09
CA PRO A 55 -13.00 -7.69 14.74
C PRO A 55 -13.94 -8.51 15.64
N ARG A 56 -14.01 -8.20 16.94
CA ARG A 56 -14.89 -8.87 17.92
C ARG A 56 -16.37 -8.55 17.66
N ILE A 57 -16.71 -7.29 17.40
CA ILE A 57 -18.07 -6.83 17.06
C ILE A 57 -18.53 -7.46 15.76
N ARG A 58 -17.68 -7.43 14.73
CA ARG A 58 -17.96 -8.10 13.45
C ARG A 58 -18.22 -9.59 13.65
N GLY A 59 -17.38 -10.25 14.45
CA GLY A 59 -17.55 -11.67 14.79
C GLY A 59 -18.89 -11.95 15.45
N TYR A 60 -19.30 -11.10 16.40
CA TYR A 60 -20.58 -11.23 17.09
C TYR A 60 -21.77 -11.05 16.15
N VAL A 61 -21.79 -10.00 15.32
CA VAL A 61 -22.85 -9.77 14.32
C VAL A 61 -22.99 -10.97 13.37
N LEU A 62 -21.87 -11.46 12.84
CA LEU A 62 -21.86 -12.62 11.94
C LEU A 62 -22.32 -13.91 12.65
N SER A 63 -21.99 -14.08 13.93
CA SER A 63 -22.39 -15.25 14.73
C SER A 63 -23.92 -15.37 14.91
N GLN A 64 -24.66 -14.28 14.75
CA GLN A 64 -26.14 -14.30 14.79
C GLN A 64 -26.76 -14.94 13.52
N GLY A 65 -25.94 -15.29 12.52
CA GLY A 65 -26.40 -15.92 11.29
C GLY A 65 -27.04 -14.95 10.31
N VAL A 66 -26.82 -13.63 10.46
CA VAL A 66 -27.42 -12.58 9.62
C VAL A 66 -27.24 -12.78 8.11
N LEU A 67 -26.18 -13.50 7.70
CA LEU A 67 -25.90 -13.82 6.30
C LEU A 67 -26.93 -14.75 5.65
N THR A 68 -27.65 -15.54 6.44
CA THR A 68 -28.68 -16.47 5.95
C THR A 68 -30.09 -15.93 6.09
N TRP A 69 -30.26 -14.78 6.76
CA TRP A 69 -31.57 -14.17 6.95
C TRP A 69 -32.16 -13.71 5.61
N THR A 70 -33.49 -13.83 5.52
CA THR A 70 -34.29 -13.41 4.35
C THR A 70 -35.30 -12.32 4.71
N ARG A 71 -35.40 -11.95 5.98
CA ARG A 71 -36.32 -10.94 6.52
C ARG A 71 -35.66 -10.19 7.67
N ALA A 72 -36.28 -9.09 8.09
CA ALA A 72 -35.86 -8.34 9.27
C ALA A 72 -35.74 -9.25 10.52
N GLY A 73 -34.70 -9.03 11.31
CA GLY A 73 -34.49 -9.68 12.59
C GLY A 73 -33.75 -8.76 13.55
N ILE A 74 -33.64 -9.16 14.82
CA ILE A 74 -32.98 -8.37 15.86
C ILE A 74 -31.63 -9.01 16.17
N ILE A 75 -30.58 -8.19 16.12
CA ILE A 75 -29.28 -8.54 16.70
C ILE A 75 -29.32 -8.09 18.17
N PRO A 76 -29.17 -9.01 19.13
CA PRO A 76 -29.27 -8.69 20.55
C PRO A 76 -28.11 -7.82 21.02
N ALA A 77 -28.36 -7.02 22.07
CA ALA A 77 -27.31 -6.28 22.76
C ALA A 77 -26.27 -7.22 23.37
N SER A 78 -25.03 -6.74 23.52
CA SER A 78 -23.96 -7.43 24.23
C SER A 78 -23.29 -6.44 25.17
N GLU A 79 -23.51 -6.63 26.49
CA GLU A 79 -22.86 -5.81 27.52
C GLU A 79 -21.34 -6.00 27.51
N GLU A 80 -20.85 -7.22 27.29
CA GLU A 80 -19.42 -7.53 27.21
C GLU A 80 -18.71 -6.75 26.09
N LEU A 81 -19.44 -6.49 24.99
CA LEU A 81 -18.94 -5.78 23.83
C LEU A 81 -19.35 -4.31 23.80
N GLY A 82 -20.09 -3.81 24.81
CA GLY A 82 -20.64 -2.45 24.81
C GLY A 82 -21.59 -2.17 23.63
N MET A 83 -22.22 -3.21 23.07
CA MET A 83 -23.00 -3.13 21.83
C MET A 83 -24.50 -3.08 22.13
N HIS A 84 -25.21 -2.07 21.66
CA HIS A 84 -26.67 -2.01 21.79
C HIS A 84 -27.38 -2.90 20.75
N ALA A 85 -28.60 -3.31 21.10
CA ALA A 85 -29.46 -4.06 20.19
C ALA A 85 -29.81 -3.23 18.95
N ARG A 86 -30.02 -3.92 17.83
CA ARG A 86 -30.32 -3.29 16.54
C ARG A 86 -31.15 -4.21 15.66
N VAL A 87 -32.05 -3.61 14.91
CA VAL A 87 -32.76 -4.31 13.84
C VAL A 87 -31.83 -4.42 12.64
N CYS A 88 -31.74 -5.61 12.07
CA CYS A 88 -30.98 -5.89 10.86
C CYS A 88 -31.92 -6.41 9.78
N VAL A 89 -31.91 -5.72 8.64
CA VAL A 89 -32.66 -6.11 7.44
C VAL A 89 -31.66 -6.48 6.34
N PRO A 90 -31.62 -7.75 5.90
CA PRO A 90 -30.75 -8.16 4.81
C PRO A 90 -31.27 -7.60 3.48
N VAL A 91 -30.46 -6.81 2.79
CA VAL A 91 -30.79 -6.30 1.46
C VAL A 91 -30.37 -7.33 0.42
N ARG A 92 -31.34 -7.89 -0.31
CA ARG A 92 -31.11 -8.96 -1.28
C ARG A 92 -31.61 -8.61 -2.68
N TRP A 93 -30.95 -9.17 -3.69
CA TRP A 93 -31.44 -9.17 -5.08
C TRP A 93 -31.28 -10.56 -5.68
N GLU A 94 -32.37 -11.15 -6.19
CA GLU A 94 -32.39 -12.51 -6.75
C GLU A 94 -31.72 -13.56 -5.85
N GLY A 95 -31.93 -13.46 -4.53
CA GLY A 95 -31.36 -14.37 -3.55
C GLY A 95 -29.92 -14.07 -3.14
N ARG A 96 -29.19 -13.19 -3.83
CA ARG A 96 -27.86 -12.71 -3.41
C ARG A 96 -27.98 -11.66 -2.31
N LEU A 97 -27.20 -11.81 -1.23
CA LEU A 97 -27.06 -10.79 -0.19
C LEU A 97 -26.12 -9.69 -0.68
N LEU A 98 -26.60 -8.44 -0.64
CA LEU A 98 -25.86 -7.27 -1.11
C LEU A 98 -25.34 -6.41 0.04
N ALA A 99 -26.15 -6.27 1.10
CA ALA A 99 -25.81 -5.47 2.27
C ALA A 99 -26.67 -5.88 3.48
N LEU A 100 -26.32 -5.35 4.64
CA LEU A 100 -27.09 -5.39 5.87
C LEU A 100 -27.49 -3.95 6.23
N LEU A 101 -28.79 -3.65 6.20
CA LEU A 101 -29.33 -2.39 6.72
C LEU A 101 -29.57 -2.56 8.21
N MET A 102 -28.83 -1.84 9.04
CA MET A 102 -28.94 -1.90 10.50
C MET A 102 -29.47 -0.60 11.07
N VAL A 103 -30.47 -0.69 11.94
CA VAL A 103 -31.09 0.44 12.64
C VAL A 103 -30.96 0.20 14.13
N MET A 104 -30.43 1.17 14.86
CA MET A 104 -30.25 1.06 16.31
C MET A 104 -31.60 0.89 17.02
N ASP A 105 -31.64 -0.02 17.98
CA ASP A 105 -32.82 -0.34 18.78
C ASP A 105 -32.46 -0.68 20.22
N ALA A 106 -31.79 0.28 20.86
CA ALA A 106 -31.26 0.10 22.21
C ALA A 106 -32.36 -0.17 23.26
N ASP A 107 -33.55 0.41 23.07
CA ASP A 107 -34.69 0.33 23.98
C ASP A 107 -35.78 -0.67 23.52
N GLY A 108 -35.63 -1.28 22.34
CA GLY A 108 -36.61 -2.20 21.77
C GLY A 108 -37.95 -1.54 21.43
N SER A 109 -37.99 -0.22 21.24
CA SER A 109 -39.25 0.53 21.06
C SER A 109 -39.73 0.64 19.61
N LEU A 110 -39.02 0.07 18.63
CA LEU A 110 -39.47 0.08 17.22
C LEU A 110 -40.84 -0.59 17.05
N THR A 111 -41.76 0.17 16.50
CA THR A 111 -43.12 -0.28 16.20
C THR A 111 -43.16 -1.17 14.96
N THR A 112 -44.23 -1.95 14.81
CA THR A 112 -44.45 -2.76 13.59
C THR A 112 -44.50 -1.91 12.32
N GLY A 113 -45.03 -0.68 12.40
CA GLY A 113 -45.06 0.26 11.28
C GLY A 113 -43.65 0.69 10.85
N GLU A 114 -42.79 1.03 11.82
CA GLU A 114 -41.40 1.40 11.57
C GLU A 114 -40.59 0.22 11.03
N LEU A 115 -40.78 -0.99 11.55
CA LEU A 115 -40.16 -2.21 10.98
C LEU A 115 -40.56 -2.43 9.51
N GLY A 116 -41.83 -2.17 9.19
CA GLY A 116 -42.32 -2.19 7.81
C GLY A 116 -41.63 -1.15 6.94
N ARG A 117 -41.43 0.07 7.47
CA ARG A 117 -40.74 1.17 6.79
C ARG A 117 -39.27 0.87 6.53
N ILE A 118 -38.55 0.31 7.52
CA ILE A 118 -37.15 -0.12 7.37
C ILE A 118 -37.04 -1.17 6.26
N THR A 119 -37.98 -2.12 6.22
CA THR A 119 -38.02 -3.16 5.19
C THR A 119 -38.28 -2.58 3.79
N GLU A 120 -39.21 -1.64 3.66
CA GLU A 120 -39.48 -0.95 2.39
C GLU A 120 -38.24 -0.20 1.87
N VAL A 121 -37.51 0.48 2.77
CA VAL A 121 -36.26 1.17 2.40
C VAL A 121 -35.18 0.17 2.00
N ALA A 122 -35.02 -0.95 2.72
CA ALA A 122 -34.10 -2.02 2.35
C ALA A 122 -34.35 -2.55 0.93
N ASP A 123 -35.61 -2.78 0.56
CA ASP A 123 -35.98 -3.24 -0.79
C ASP A 123 -35.60 -2.21 -1.87
N ARG A 124 -35.83 -0.91 -1.60
CA ARG A 124 -35.48 0.18 -2.51
C ARG A 124 -33.97 0.39 -2.65
N LEU A 125 -33.17 -0.01 -1.66
CA LEU A 125 -31.71 0.04 -1.71
C LEU A 125 -31.10 -1.11 -2.53
N ALA A 126 -31.85 -2.17 -2.84
CA ALA A 126 -31.32 -3.35 -3.51
C ALA A 126 -30.67 -3.06 -4.88
N LEU A 127 -31.30 -2.24 -5.73
CA LEU A 127 -30.75 -1.89 -7.04
C LEU A 127 -29.46 -1.05 -6.96
N PRO A 128 -29.41 0.08 -6.21
CA PRO A 128 -28.17 0.82 -5.98
C PRO A 128 -27.05 -0.04 -5.39
N LEU A 129 -27.38 -0.94 -4.45
CA LEU A 129 -26.41 -1.84 -3.84
C LEU A 129 -25.96 -2.95 -4.78
N LEU A 130 -26.80 -3.40 -5.71
CA LEU A 130 -26.43 -4.37 -6.73
C LEU A 130 -25.40 -3.78 -7.70
N ASP A 131 -25.60 -2.54 -8.13
CA ASP A 131 -24.66 -1.84 -9.02
C ASP A 131 -23.31 -1.61 -8.32
N LEU A 132 -23.37 -1.19 -7.05
CA LEU A 132 -22.18 -1.06 -6.21
C LEU A 132 -21.45 -2.41 -6.03
N ALA A 133 -22.18 -3.49 -5.75
CA ALA A 133 -21.63 -4.83 -5.60
C ALA A 133 -21.02 -5.36 -6.90
N ARG A 134 -21.65 -5.13 -8.05
CA ARG A 134 -21.11 -5.50 -9.37
C ARG A 134 -19.83 -4.75 -9.68
N THR A 135 -19.80 -3.45 -9.35
CA THR A 135 -18.60 -2.63 -9.55
C THR A 135 -17.46 -3.10 -8.64
N ALA A 136 -17.76 -3.46 -7.38
CA ALA A 136 -16.79 -4.03 -6.46
C ALA A 136 -16.27 -5.39 -6.94
N ASP A 137 -17.17 -6.31 -7.33
CA ASP A 137 -16.82 -7.63 -7.86
C ASP A 137 -15.94 -7.51 -9.12
N ALA A 138 -16.31 -6.64 -10.06
CA ALA A 138 -15.55 -6.41 -11.28
C ALA A 138 -14.16 -5.83 -10.97
N ALA A 139 -14.07 -4.89 -10.02
CA ALA A 139 -12.79 -4.35 -9.57
C ALA A 139 -11.92 -5.40 -8.88
N HIS A 140 -12.50 -6.26 -8.02
CA HIS A 140 -11.78 -7.37 -7.39
C HIS A 140 -11.33 -8.42 -8.39
N GLU A 141 -12.13 -8.69 -9.41
CA GLU A 141 -11.75 -9.62 -10.47
C GLU A 141 -10.63 -9.05 -11.35
N ASP A 142 -10.65 -7.76 -11.64
CA ASP A 142 -9.57 -7.07 -12.32
C ASP A 142 -8.29 -7.03 -11.47
N ASP A 143 -8.39 -6.70 -10.17
CA ASP A 143 -7.28 -6.80 -9.21
C ASP A 143 -6.67 -8.22 -9.28
N ARG A 144 -7.52 -9.27 -9.20
CA ARG A 144 -7.07 -10.67 -9.25
C ARG A 144 -6.41 -11.02 -10.58
N ARG A 145 -6.94 -10.59 -11.73
CA ARG A 145 -6.33 -10.86 -13.05
C ARG A 145 -4.94 -10.24 -13.15
N VAL A 146 -4.77 -9.01 -12.67
CA VAL A 146 -3.47 -8.34 -12.68
C VAL A 146 -2.48 -9.03 -11.75
N LEU A 147 -2.92 -9.43 -10.55
CA LEU A 147 -2.08 -10.19 -9.60
C LEU A 147 -1.71 -11.58 -10.15
N ASP A 148 -2.67 -12.30 -10.74
CA ASP A 148 -2.45 -13.60 -11.37
C ASP A 148 -1.46 -13.48 -12.55
N LEU A 149 -1.50 -12.38 -13.32
CA LEU A 149 -0.58 -12.12 -14.43
C LEU A 149 0.87 -11.93 -14.00
N VAL A 150 1.10 -11.35 -12.81
CA VAL A 150 2.45 -11.05 -12.30
C VAL A 150 2.89 -11.96 -11.15
N GLY A 151 2.04 -12.91 -10.76
CA GLY A 151 2.32 -13.89 -9.71
C GLY A 151 3.22 -15.01 -10.18
N ASP A 152 3.59 -15.90 -9.26
CA ASP A 152 4.58 -16.95 -9.50
C ASP A 152 4.01 -18.19 -10.22
N ASP A 153 2.69 -18.43 -10.15
CA ASP A 153 2.03 -19.56 -10.82
C ASP A 153 1.93 -19.36 -12.35
N PRO A 154 2.66 -20.13 -13.17
CA PRO A 154 2.61 -20.01 -14.63
C PRO A 154 1.22 -20.28 -15.22
N ALA A 155 0.42 -21.15 -14.61
CA ALA A 155 -0.92 -21.49 -15.09
C ALA A 155 -1.90 -20.33 -14.83
N ALA A 156 -1.82 -19.70 -13.65
CA ALA A 156 -2.57 -18.48 -13.36
C ALA A 156 -2.19 -17.34 -14.31
N ARG A 157 -0.88 -17.12 -14.55
CA ARG A 157 -0.40 -16.12 -15.50
C ARG A 157 -1.00 -16.31 -16.89
N SER A 158 -0.97 -17.54 -17.41
CA SER A 158 -1.51 -17.85 -18.74
C SER A 158 -3.02 -17.58 -18.83
N ARG A 159 -3.80 -18.00 -17.83
CA ARG A 159 -5.25 -17.71 -17.78
C ARG A 159 -5.55 -16.22 -17.69
N ALA A 160 -4.81 -15.48 -16.87
CA ALA A 160 -4.96 -14.05 -16.71
C ALA A 160 -4.63 -13.29 -18.00
N ALA A 161 -3.52 -13.65 -18.65
CA ALA A 161 -3.14 -13.09 -19.94
C ALA A 161 -4.22 -13.31 -21.01
N ALA A 162 -4.76 -14.53 -21.11
CA ALA A 162 -5.83 -14.86 -22.04
C ALA A 162 -7.12 -14.07 -21.74
N ALA A 163 -7.50 -13.92 -20.47
CA ALA A 163 -8.67 -13.14 -20.07
C ALA A 163 -8.52 -11.65 -20.42
N LEU A 164 -7.35 -11.06 -20.13
CA LEU A 164 -7.05 -9.67 -20.48
C LEU A 164 -7.00 -9.45 -21.99
N ALA A 165 -6.45 -10.41 -22.75
CA ALA A 165 -6.46 -10.39 -24.21
C ALA A 165 -7.89 -10.40 -24.77
N GLY A 166 -8.78 -11.23 -24.22
CA GLY A 166 -10.19 -11.29 -24.61
C GLY A 166 -10.95 -9.97 -24.42
N THR A 167 -10.45 -9.07 -23.56
CA THR A 167 -11.02 -7.72 -23.33
C THR A 167 -10.26 -6.61 -24.06
N GLY A 168 -9.25 -6.95 -24.88
CA GLY A 168 -8.41 -5.96 -25.58
C GLY A 168 -7.46 -5.17 -24.67
N ARG A 169 -7.21 -5.67 -23.45
CA ARG A 169 -6.41 -5.01 -22.41
C ARG A 169 -5.10 -5.72 -22.10
N ALA A 170 -4.69 -6.70 -22.91
CA ALA A 170 -3.42 -7.39 -22.70
C ALA A 170 -2.24 -6.40 -22.79
N PRO A 171 -1.28 -6.44 -21.84
CA PRO A 171 -0.08 -5.64 -21.93
C PRO A 171 0.70 -5.92 -23.21
N ARG A 172 1.42 -4.91 -23.69
CA ARG A 172 2.21 -4.98 -24.93
C ARG A 172 3.70 -5.20 -24.64
N PRO A 173 4.46 -5.70 -25.64
CA PRO A 173 5.92 -5.60 -25.61
C PRO A 173 6.37 -4.17 -25.30
N GLY A 174 7.29 -4.02 -24.36
CA GLY A 174 7.75 -2.75 -23.81
C GLY A 174 7.01 -2.28 -22.56
N ALA A 175 6.00 -3.03 -22.09
CA ALA A 175 5.29 -2.69 -20.86
C ALA A 175 6.22 -2.65 -19.64
N VAL A 176 5.87 -1.80 -18.68
CA VAL A 176 6.64 -1.56 -17.44
C VAL A 176 5.71 -1.73 -16.25
N ALA A 177 6.19 -2.38 -15.20
CA ALA A 177 5.50 -2.41 -13.91
C ALA A 177 5.95 -1.28 -12.98
N ALA A 178 5.00 -0.75 -12.21
CA ALA A 178 5.28 0.07 -11.05
C ALA A 178 4.58 -0.52 -9.82
N VAL A 179 5.18 -0.34 -8.66
CA VAL A 179 4.61 -0.71 -7.35
C VAL A 179 4.52 0.55 -6.53
N VAL A 180 3.35 0.82 -5.97
CA VAL A 180 3.10 1.95 -5.07
C VAL A 180 2.73 1.36 -3.72
N ALA A 181 3.38 1.80 -2.65
CA ALA A 181 3.16 1.28 -1.31
C ALA A 181 2.98 2.40 -0.29
N VAL A 182 2.13 2.14 0.68
CA VAL A 182 2.03 2.88 1.94
C VAL A 182 2.69 2.03 3.02
N PRO A 183 4.00 2.23 3.30
CA PRO A 183 4.73 1.45 4.29
C PRO A 183 4.22 1.78 5.70
N GLY A 184 4.23 0.77 6.59
CA GLY A 184 3.84 0.95 7.98
C GLY A 184 2.36 1.30 8.21
N ALA A 185 1.48 1.00 7.25
CA ALA A 185 0.08 1.45 7.30
C ALA A 185 -0.72 0.98 8.54
N GLY A 186 -0.27 -0.04 9.29
CA GLY A 186 -0.84 -0.40 10.60
C GLY A 186 -2.37 -0.36 10.66
N GLU A 187 -2.90 0.49 11.53
CA GLU A 187 -4.33 0.76 11.73
C GLU A 187 -4.97 1.52 10.56
N ASP A 188 -4.20 2.36 9.85
CA ASP A 188 -4.61 3.12 8.66
C ASP A 188 -4.70 2.27 7.38
N ARG A 189 -4.54 0.94 7.46
CA ARG A 189 -4.49 0.05 6.28
C ARG A 189 -5.68 0.23 5.33
N GLU A 190 -6.88 0.41 5.87
CA GLU A 190 -8.08 0.62 5.04
C GLU A 190 -8.11 2.03 4.43
N HIS A 191 -7.68 3.06 5.17
CA HIS A 191 -7.52 4.42 4.62
C HIS A 191 -6.47 4.43 3.50
N ALA A 192 -5.33 3.76 3.69
CA ALA A 192 -4.32 3.58 2.65
C ALA A 192 -4.88 2.88 1.40
N ARG A 193 -5.66 1.81 1.58
CA ARG A 193 -6.33 1.10 0.48
C ARG A 193 -7.27 2.00 -0.29
N ILE A 194 -8.11 2.76 0.42
CA ILE A 194 -9.05 3.72 -0.20
C ILE A 194 -8.27 4.80 -0.95
N ALA A 195 -7.23 5.37 -0.35
CA ALA A 195 -6.42 6.40 -0.96
C ALA A 195 -5.75 5.91 -2.26
N LEU A 196 -5.18 4.71 -2.25
CA LEU A 196 -4.63 4.06 -3.44
C LEU A 196 -5.70 3.87 -4.51
N ARG A 197 -6.85 3.27 -4.17
CA ARG A 197 -7.95 3.07 -5.14
C ARG A 197 -8.43 4.38 -5.73
N THR A 198 -8.61 5.42 -4.91
CA THR A 198 -9.04 6.75 -5.37
C THR A 198 -8.01 7.40 -6.27
N ALA A 199 -6.72 7.34 -5.93
CA ALA A 199 -5.64 7.90 -6.74
C ALA A 199 -5.52 7.21 -8.12
N LEU A 200 -5.80 5.90 -8.18
CA LEU A 200 -5.70 5.10 -9.40
C LEU A 200 -6.97 5.12 -10.26
N SER A 201 -8.13 5.38 -9.65
CA SER A 201 -9.42 5.46 -10.37
C SER A 201 -9.56 6.74 -11.19
N GLY A 202 -8.71 7.75 -10.95
CA GLY A 202 -8.72 9.06 -11.64
C GLY A 202 -8.22 9.02 -13.09
N ARG A 203 -8.71 8.07 -13.90
CA ARG A 203 -8.48 8.06 -15.36
C ARG A 203 -8.98 9.39 -15.94
N ARG A 204 -8.07 10.19 -16.51
CA ARG A 204 -8.48 11.26 -17.40
C ARG A 204 -8.94 10.63 -18.73
N PRO A 205 -10.02 11.14 -19.35
CA PRO A 205 -10.43 10.75 -20.70
C PRO A 205 -9.29 10.87 -21.72
N ASP A 206 -8.33 11.77 -21.49
CA ASP A 206 -7.21 12.07 -22.38
C ASP A 206 -5.91 11.31 -22.07
N ASP A 207 -5.92 10.27 -21.22
CA ASP A 207 -4.74 9.43 -21.00
C ASP A 207 -4.78 8.19 -21.92
N PRO A 208 -4.13 8.23 -23.11
CA PRO A 208 -4.17 7.15 -24.09
C PRO A 208 -3.48 5.86 -23.61
N CYS A 209 -2.68 5.92 -22.54
CA CYS A 209 -2.00 4.77 -21.96
C CYS A 209 -2.74 4.31 -20.70
N GLY A 210 -3.85 3.60 -20.85
CA GLY A 210 -4.53 3.00 -19.70
C GLY A 210 -3.58 2.12 -18.87
N TRP A 211 -3.60 2.26 -17.54
CA TRP A 211 -2.90 1.32 -16.65
C TRP A 211 -3.82 0.14 -16.40
N LEU A 212 -3.24 -1.05 -16.28
CA LEU A 212 -3.87 -2.11 -15.48
C LEU A 212 -3.40 -1.95 -14.05
N THR A 213 -4.33 -2.05 -13.10
CA THR A 213 -4.01 -1.84 -11.68
C THR A 213 -4.59 -2.96 -10.84
N ALA A 214 -3.85 -3.35 -9.80
CA ALA A 214 -4.35 -4.13 -8.69
C ALA A 214 -4.07 -3.44 -7.37
N VAL A 215 -5.04 -3.34 -6.47
CA VAL A 215 -4.82 -2.84 -5.09
C VAL A 215 -5.04 -3.96 -4.08
N THR A 216 -3.98 -4.28 -3.32
CA THR A 216 -4.00 -5.29 -2.25
C THR A 216 -3.52 -4.66 -0.94
N GLY A 217 -4.44 -4.49 0.02
CA GLY A 217 -4.12 -3.82 1.28
C GLY A 217 -3.56 -2.41 1.07
N SER A 218 -2.36 -2.17 1.56
CA SER A 218 -1.64 -0.89 1.45
C SER A 218 -0.65 -0.83 0.27
N THR A 219 -0.78 -1.72 -0.72
CA THR A 219 0.08 -1.77 -1.91
C THR A 219 -0.75 -1.84 -3.18
N ALA A 220 -0.28 -1.18 -4.23
CA ALA A 220 -0.82 -1.29 -5.57
C ALA A 220 0.25 -1.73 -6.57
N VAL A 221 -0.14 -2.59 -7.51
CA VAL A 221 0.65 -2.94 -8.70
C VAL A 221 0.01 -2.26 -9.90
N LEU A 222 0.85 -1.67 -10.74
CA LEU A 222 0.42 -0.94 -11.91
C LEU A 222 1.22 -1.44 -13.11
N LEU A 223 0.54 -1.75 -14.21
CA LEU A 223 1.14 -2.16 -15.48
C LEU A 223 0.83 -1.07 -16.50
N ALA A 224 1.88 -0.41 -16.98
CA ALA A 224 1.78 0.62 -18.00
C ALA A 224 2.33 0.06 -19.32
N ASP A 225 1.53 0.16 -20.37
CA ASP A 225 2.03 -0.03 -21.73
C ASP A 225 3.06 1.05 -22.07
N PRO A 226 4.00 0.75 -22.99
CA PRO A 226 4.94 1.75 -23.45
C PRO A 226 4.17 2.94 -24.03
N PRO A 227 4.62 4.18 -23.78
CA PRO A 227 3.96 5.34 -24.34
C PRO A 227 3.95 5.25 -25.87
N ALA A 228 2.84 5.67 -26.48
CA ALA A 228 2.87 6.03 -27.90
C ALA A 228 3.96 7.09 -28.10
N ALA A 229 4.67 7.10 -29.24
CA ALA A 229 5.75 8.04 -29.49
C ALA A 229 5.29 9.49 -29.20
N GLY A 230 5.87 10.11 -28.15
CA GLY A 230 5.51 11.45 -27.68
C GLY A 230 4.54 11.52 -26.48
N ALA A 231 4.06 10.40 -25.94
CA ALA A 231 3.18 10.37 -24.76
C ALA A 231 3.99 10.20 -23.45
N GLY A 232 3.62 11.00 -22.43
CA GLY A 232 4.05 11.04 -21.02
C GLY A 232 5.20 10.16 -20.48
N ASP A 233 6.09 10.79 -19.70
CA ASP A 233 7.06 10.14 -18.80
C ASP A 233 6.35 9.34 -17.69
N LEU A 234 6.45 8.00 -17.73
CA LEU A 234 5.88 7.08 -16.72
C LEU A 234 6.22 7.51 -15.27
N PRO A 235 7.48 7.82 -14.93
CA PRO A 235 7.88 8.40 -13.66
C PRO A 235 7.05 9.61 -13.22
N GLY A 236 6.83 10.59 -14.10
CA GLY A 236 5.95 11.73 -13.80
C GLY A 236 4.49 11.32 -13.52
N ARG A 237 4.00 10.24 -14.15
CA ARG A 237 2.66 9.68 -13.87
C ARG A 237 2.60 9.00 -12.51
N VAL A 238 3.62 8.20 -12.16
CA VAL A 238 3.74 7.55 -10.84
C VAL A 238 3.87 8.60 -9.73
N HIS A 239 4.63 9.68 -9.96
CA HIS A 239 4.75 10.79 -9.00
C HIS A 239 3.39 11.40 -8.66
N ARG A 240 2.56 11.66 -9.67
CA ARG A 240 1.18 12.17 -9.43
C ARG A 240 0.32 11.21 -8.62
N VAL A 241 0.49 9.89 -8.79
CA VAL A 241 -0.22 8.90 -7.95
C VAL A 241 0.26 9.02 -6.50
N VAL A 242 1.57 9.08 -6.27
CA VAL A 242 2.15 9.26 -4.93
C VAL A 242 1.67 10.56 -4.28
N ASP A 243 1.71 11.69 -5.00
CA ASP A 243 1.23 12.99 -4.54
C ASP A 243 -0.26 12.94 -4.18
N ARG A 244 -1.08 12.30 -5.03
CA ARG A 244 -2.51 12.19 -4.77
C ARG A 244 -2.82 11.33 -3.55
N VAL A 245 -2.07 10.24 -3.34
CA VAL A 245 -2.19 9.45 -2.11
C VAL A 245 -1.76 10.26 -0.90
N ALA A 246 -0.68 11.04 -1.00
CA ALA A 246 -0.23 11.92 0.09
C ALA A 246 -1.27 13.00 0.45
N GLU A 247 -1.92 13.59 -0.55
CA GLU A 247 -3.06 14.51 -0.34
C GLU A 247 -4.19 13.83 0.42
N LEU A 248 -4.59 12.62 0.00
CA LEU A 248 -5.66 11.84 0.61
C LEU A 248 -5.29 11.29 1.99
N ALA A 249 -4.00 11.12 2.28
CA ALA A 249 -3.48 10.66 3.56
C ALA A 249 -3.64 11.71 4.65
N HIS A 250 -3.67 13.01 4.29
CA HIS A 250 -3.71 14.14 5.23
C HIS A 250 -2.67 14.03 6.37
N GLY A 251 -1.46 13.58 6.03
CA GLY A 251 -0.34 13.46 6.99
C GLY A 251 -0.33 12.20 7.86
N ARG A 252 -1.32 11.30 7.74
CA ARG A 252 -1.37 10.05 8.52
C ARG A 252 -0.29 9.04 8.12
N PHE A 253 -0.03 8.95 6.83
CA PHE A 253 0.95 8.00 6.29
C PHE A 253 1.66 8.55 5.07
N ARG A 254 2.84 8.00 4.81
CA ARG A 254 3.65 8.28 3.62
C ARG A 254 3.32 7.32 2.49
N CYS A 255 3.51 7.76 1.26
CA CYS A 255 3.39 6.94 0.06
C CYS A 255 4.70 6.98 -0.72
N VAL A 256 5.13 5.82 -1.23
CA VAL A 256 6.34 5.68 -2.03
C VAL A 256 6.07 4.73 -3.19
N ALA A 257 6.94 4.75 -4.20
CA ALA A 257 6.80 3.93 -5.37
C ALA A 257 8.14 3.49 -5.97
N GLY A 258 8.14 2.32 -6.58
CA GLY A 258 9.22 1.80 -7.39
C GLY A 258 8.77 1.50 -8.81
N ILE A 259 9.65 1.71 -9.78
CA ILE A 259 9.41 1.48 -11.21
C ILE A 259 10.40 0.45 -11.73
N GLY A 260 9.90 -0.61 -12.35
CA GLY A 260 10.69 -1.68 -12.96
C GLY A 260 11.26 -1.29 -14.33
N GLY A 261 11.90 -2.26 -14.99
CA GLY A 261 12.35 -2.12 -16.38
C GLY A 261 11.28 -2.54 -17.39
N PRO A 262 11.37 -2.05 -18.65
CA PRO A 262 10.51 -2.51 -19.73
C PRO A 262 10.76 -3.98 -20.06
N VAL A 263 9.71 -4.72 -20.38
CA VAL A 263 9.81 -6.14 -20.73
C VAL A 263 9.57 -6.39 -22.20
N ALA A 264 10.32 -7.32 -22.80
CA ALA A 264 10.15 -7.67 -24.21
C ALA A 264 8.82 -8.39 -24.50
N ALA A 265 8.22 -9.02 -23.48
CA ALA A 265 6.96 -9.75 -23.60
C ALA A 265 6.16 -9.72 -22.28
N PRO A 266 4.82 -9.80 -22.31
CA PRO A 266 3.97 -9.71 -21.11
C PRO A 266 4.26 -10.78 -20.05
N GLU A 267 4.73 -11.96 -20.45
CA GLU A 267 5.03 -13.07 -19.55
C GLU A 267 6.19 -12.77 -18.60
N LEU A 268 7.01 -11.77 -18.94
CA LEU A 268 8.15 -11.31 -18.15
C LEU A 268 7.79 -10.19 -17.17
N LEU A 269 6.53 -9.74 -17.12
CA LEU A 269 6.08 -8.67 -16.23
C LEU A 269 6.31 -8.97 -14.75
N ALA A 270 6.28 -10.25 -14.35
CA ALA A 270 6.66 -10.66 -12.99
C ALA A 270 8.08 -10.18 -12.62
N GLY A 271 9.03 -10.24 -13.56
CA GLY A 271 10.38 -9.70 -13.37
C GLY A 271 10.40 -8.18 -13.22
N SER A 272 9.60 -7.46 -14.01
CA SER A 272 9.45 -6.00 -13.87
C SER A 272 8.83 -5.62 -12.52
N VAL A 273 7.84 -6.38 -12.02
CA VAL A 273 7.26 -6.20 -10.69
C VAL A 273 8.29 -6.45 -9.59
N ALA A 274 9.11 -7.50 -9.71
CA ALA A 274 10.19 -7.75 -8.74
C ALA A 274 11.18 -6.57 -8.68
N GLN A 275 11.60 -6.05 -9.84
CA GLN A 275 12.44 -4.86 -9.94
C GLN A 275 11.78 -3.62 -9.32
N ALA A 276 10.49 -3.42 -9.59
CA ALA A 276 9.70 -2.32 -9.03
C ALA A 276 9.56 -2.44 -7.51
N ARG A 277 9.36 -3.65 -6.95
CA ARG A 277 9.35 -3.89 -5.50
C ARG A 277 10.69 -3.50 -4.88
N THR A 278 11.81 -3.92 -5.46
CA THR A 278 13.15 -3.57 -4.96
C THR A 278 13.39 -2.06 -4.99
N ALA A 279 12.97 -1.37 -6.05
CA ALA A 279 13.04 0.09 -6.12
C ALA A 279 12.13 0.76 -5.09
N CYS A 280 10.93 0.22 -4.86
CA CYS A 280 10.00 0.70 -3.83
C CYS A 280 10.64 0.56 -2.44
N THR A 281 11.24 -0.59 -2.12
CA THR A 281 11.97 -0.80 -0.86
C THR A 281 13.12 0.21 -0.70
N ALA A 282 13.84 0.58 -1.77
CA ALA A 282 14.87 1.62 -1.70
C ALA A 282 14.28 2.98 -1.26
N ALA A 283 13.10 3.33 -1.78
CA ALA A 283 12.38 4.56 -1.41
C ALA A 283 11.79 4.48 0.02
N GLU A 284 11.24 3.32 0.41
CA GLU A 284 10.73 3.06 1.77
C GLU A 284 11.82 3.25 2.83
N LEU A 285 13.02 2.75 2.56
CA LEU A 285 14.18 2.87 3.43
C LEU A 285 14.85 4.25 3.39
N GLY A 286 14.36 5.18 2.56
CA GLY A 286 14.96 6.51 2.41
C GLY A 286 16.31 6.54 1.69
N LEU A 287 16.70 5.42 1.06
CA LEU A 287 17.95 5.31 0.28
C LEU A 287 17.81 5.92 -1.12
N ARG A 288 16.57 6.17 -1.55
CA ARG A 288 16.21 6.85 -2.79
C ARG A 288 15.01 7.79 -2.55
N PRO A 289 14.75 8.74 -3.47
CA PRO A 289 13.55 9.57 -3.42
C PRO A 289 12.26 8.74 -3.37
N PRO A 290 11.11 9.34 -2.97
CA PRO A 290 9.83 8.62 -2.84
C PRO A 290 9.37 7.89 -4.10
N VAL A 291 9.85 8.28 -5.28
CA VAL A 291 9.67 7.52 -6.52
C VAL A 291 11.05 7.11 -7.04
N ALA A 292 11.33 5.82 -7.03
CA ALA A 292 12.63 5.27 -7.45
C ALA A 292 12.51 4.37 -8.68
N ARG A 293 13.53 4.38 -9.54
CA ARG A 293 13.59 3.51 -10.72
C ARG A 293 14.62 2.40 -10.52
N TRP A 294 14.28 1.18 -10.95
CA TRP A 294 15.20 0.04 -10.93
C TRP A 294 16.52 0.33 -11.64
N SER A 295 16.46 1.00 -12.80
CA SER A 295 17.63 1.37 -13.59
C SER A 295 18.61 2.32 -12.88
N GLU A 296 18.18 2.97 -11.78
CA GLU A 296 18.96 3.94 -11.01
C GLU A 296 19.47 3.35 -9.68
N LEU A 297 19.15 2.09 -9.37
CA LEU A 297 19.61 1.46 -8.12
C LEU A 297 21.08 1.06 -8.19
N GLY A 298 21.58 0.64 -9.36
CA GLY A 298 22.95 0.14 -9.49
C GLY A 298 23.24 -1.00 -8.49
N ALA A 299 24.34 -0.90 -7.76
CA ALA A 299 24.74 -1.88 -6.75
C ALA A 299 23.74 -2.05 -5.59
N LEU A 300 22.89 -1.05 -5.34
CA LEU A 300 21.86 -1.14 -4.30
C LEU A 300 20.77 -2.18 -4.64
N GLY A 301 20.47 -2.39 -5.93
CA GLY A 301 19.43 -3.31 -6.37
C GLY A 301 19.66 -4.75 -5.88
N PRO A 302 20.82 -5.36 -6.21
CA PRO A 302 21.18 -6.68 -5.71
C PRO A 302 21.21 -6.77 -4.17
N LEU A 303 21.71 -5.75 -3.48
CA LEU A 303 21.77 -5.73 -2.01
C LEU A 303 20.37 -5.74 -1.38
N LEU A 304 19.43 -4.98 -1.92
CA LEU A 304 18.04 -4.97 -1.47
C LEU A 304 17.28 -6.26 -1.80
N ALA A 305 17.71 -7.00 -2.83
CA ALA A 305 17.18 -8.32 -3.15
C ALA A 305 17.66 -9.42 -2.20
N VAL A 306 18.73 -9.20 -1.43
CA VAL A 306 19.16 -10.13 -0.37
C VAL A 306 18.15 -10.08 0.78
N PRO A 307 17.65 -11.25 1.25
CA PRO A 307 16.75 -11.32 2.41
C PRO A 307 17.30 -10.55 3.61
N PRO A 308 16.47 -9.83 4.38
CA PRO A 308 16.93 -9.03 5.51
C PRO A 308 17.78 -9.78 6.53
N ASP A 309 17.44 -11.03 6.82
CA ASP A 309 18.15 -11.85 7.80
C ASP A 309 19.50 -12.38 7.28
N HIS A 310 19.77 -12.24 5.98
CA HIS A 310 21.02 -12.64 5.34
C HIS A 310 21.96 -11.46 5.04
N LEU A 311 21.50 -10.22 5.22
CA LEU A 311 22.33 -9.02 5.10
C LEU A 311 22.41 -8.36 6.47
N THR A 312 23.31 -8.85 7.31
CA THR A 312 23.53 -8.41 8.70
C THR A 312 24.93 -7.82 8.86
N GLU A 313 25.20 -7.15 10.00
CA GLU A 313 26.55 -6.62 10.27
C GLU A 313 27.63 -7.71 10.21
N GLU A 314 27.33 -8.95 10.63
CA GLU A 314 28.28 -10.07 10.62
C GLU A 314 28.64 -10.56 9.20
N THR A 315 27.76 -10.29 8.22
CA THR A 315 27.98 -10.66 6.82
C THR A 315 28.79 -9.63 6.04
N LEU A 316 29.14 -8.50 6.68
CA LEU A 316 29.94 -7.46 6.04
C LEU A 316 31.39 -7.93 5.82
N PRO A 317 32.07 -7.44 4.77
CA PRO A 317 33.48 -7.74 4.55
C PRO A 317 34.36 -7.33 5.74
N ALA A 318 35.40 -8.10 6.02
CA ALA A 318 36.33 -7.84 7.12
C ALA A 318 37.00 -6.46 7.02
N GLU A 319 37.15 -5.93 5.81
CA GLU A 319 37.65 -4.59 5.51
C GLU A 319 36.77 -3.51 6.16
N VAL A 320 35.44 -3.65 6.10
CA VAL A 320 34.49 -2.70 6.70
C VAL A 320 34.60 -2.73 8.22
N HIS A 321 34.68 -3.92 8.81
CA HIS A 321 34.87 -4.06 10.26
C HIS A 321 36.18 -3.41 10.73
N ARG A 322 37.29 -3.67 10.03
CA ARG A 322 38.60 -3.05 10.35
C ARG A 322 38.56 -1.53 10.22
N LEU A 323 37.95 -1.02 9.16
CA LEU A 323 37.83 0.43 8.94
C LEU A 323 36.99 1.09 10.04
N ARG A 324 35.83 0.53 10.39
CA ARG A 324 34.96 1.07 11.46
C ARG A 324 35.63 1.02 12.83
N ALA A 325 36.31 -0.09 13.15
CA ALA A 325 37.02 -0.23 14.43
C ALA A 325 38.16 0.80 14.59
N ALA A 326 38.80 1.21 13.49
CA ALA A 326 39.87 2.20 13.48
C ALA A 326 39.36 3.66 13.42
N ASP A 327 38.05 3.90 13.31
CA ASP A 327 37.46 5.21 13.05
C ASP A 327 36.24 5.51 13.94
N PRO A 328 36.46 5.74 15.25
CA PRO A 328 35.37 6.00 16.20
C PRO A 328 34.54 7.24 15.86
N ASP A 329 35.12 8.22 15.16
CA ASP A 329 34.45 9.48 14.77
C ASP A 329 33.81 9.43 13.37
N GLY A 330 33.91 8.31 12.64
CA GLY A 330 33.35 8.13 11.29
C GLY A 330 34.02 8.96 10.17
N ARG A 331 35.09 9.70 10.47
CA ARG A 331 35.76 10.62 9.54
C ARG A 331 36.54 9.90 8.45
N LEU A 332 37.19 8.79 8.78
CA LEU A 332 37.93 7.97 7.82
C LEU A 332 36.98 7.18 6.91
N VAL A 333 35.88 6.64 7.45
CA VAL A 333 34.80 6.01 6.68
C VAL A 333 34.25 7.00 5.65
N ALA A 334 33.91 8.22 6.06
CA ALA A 334 33.44 9.26 5.13
C ALA A 334 34.49 9.61 4.06
N THR A 335 35.78 9.63 4.44
CA THR A 335 36.89 9.90 3.51
C THR A 335 37.03 8.79 2.46
N VAL A 336 37.02 7.54 2.90
CA VAL A 336 37.11 6.36 2.02
C VAL A 336 35.89 6.31 1.10
N ARG A 337 34.67 6.51 1.62
CA ARG A 337 33.45 6.52 0.82
C ARG A 337 33.50 7.57 -0.29
N ALA A 338 33.83 8.83 0.03
CA ALA A 338 33.97 9.88 -0.98
C ALA A 338 35.06 9.59 -2.01
N TYR A 339 36.18 8.98 -1.60
CA TYR A 339 37.22 8.56 -2.52
C TYR A 339 36.75 7.46 -3.48
N LEU A 340 35.98 6.48 -2.98
CA LEU A 340 35.44 5.38 -3.78
C LEU A 340 34.31 5.84 -4.72
N ASP A 341 33.43 6.74 -4.26
CA ASP A 341 32.35 7.35 -5.04
C ASP A 341 32.90 8.11 -6.26
N GLU A 342 34.02 8.82 -6.08
CA GLU A 342 34.73 9.56 -7.13
C GLU A 342 35.69 8.67 -7.94
N ALA A 343 35.47 7.35 -7.92
CA ALA A 343 36.26 6.34 -8.63
C ALA A 343 37.78 6.36 -8.33
N GLY A 344 38.18 6.86 -7.16
CA GLY A 344 39.58 7.03 -6.76
C GLY A 344 40.20 8.37 -7.17
N ASN A 345 39.39 9.33 -7.64
CA ASN A 345 39.85 10.69 -7.95
C ASN A 345 40.01 11.51 -6.67
N GLY A 346 41.24 11.63 -6.19
CA GLY A 346 41.58 12.40 -4.99
C GLY A 346 41.10 13.85 -5.02
N PRO A 347 41.42 14.65 -6.06
CA PRO A 347 40.93 16.02 -6.18
C PRO A 347 39.39 16.15 -6.10
N ALA A 348 38.64 15.29 -6.79
CA ALA A 348 37.18 15.32 -6.75
C ALA A 348 36.65 14.93 -5.36
N ALA A 349 37.23 13.90 -4.73
CA ALA A 349 36.85 13.46 -3.38
C ALA A 349 37.14 14.54 -2.32
N ALA A 350 38.28 15.25 -2.44
CA ALA A 350 38.61 16.36 -1.57
C ALA A 350 37.61 17.53 -1.72
N ALA A 351 37.22 17.84 -2.97
CA ALA A 351 36.22 18.86 -3.25
C ALA A 351 34.84 18.51 -2.67
N ARG A 352 34.39 17.26 -2.86
CA ARG A 352 33.14 16.72 -2.28
C ARG A 352 33.11 16.77 -0.75
N LEU A 353 34.26 16.53 -0.10
CA LEU A 353 34.40 16.60 1.35
C LEU A 353 34.67 18.02 1.88
N HIS A 354 34.81 19.01 1.00
CA HIS A 354 35.21 20.38 1.35
C HIS A 354 36.51 20.45 2.17
N ILE A 355 37.51 19.65 1.80
CA ILE A 355 38.83 19.64 2.44
C ILE A 355 39.94 19.86 1.42
N HIS A 356 41.14 20.21 1.91
CA HIS A 356 42.31 20.30 1.05
C HIS A 356 42.80 18.90 0.62
N ARG A 357 43.32 18.79 -0.62
CA ARG A 357 43.84 17.53 -1.17
C ARG A 357 44.88 16.85 -0.27
N THR A 358 45.76 17.64 0.36
CA THR A 358 46.79 17.10 1.26
C THR A 358 46.18 16.46 2.50
N SER A 359 45.08 17.04 3.01
CA SER A 359 44.34 16.48 4.14
C SER A 359 43.63 15.18 3.76
N LEU A 360 43.12 15.07 2.53
CA LEU A 360 42.56 13.81 2.01
C LEU A 360 43.63 12.71 2.00
N TYR A 361 44.77 12.94 1.34
CA TYR A 361 45.84 11.93 1.25
C TYR A 361 46.39 11.55 2.62
N TYR A 362 46.56 12.51 3.53
CA TYR A 362 46.93 12.21 4.92
C TYR A 362 45.93 11.27 5.60
N ARG A 363 44.63 11.45 5.37
CA ARG A 363 43.59 10.57 5.93
C ARG A 363 43.61 9.18 5.29
N LEU A 364 43.79 9.07 3.97
CA LEU A 364 43.91 7.79 3.28
C LEU A 364 45.14 7.00 3.74
N ASP A 365 46.28 7.65 3.84
CA ASP A 365 47.53 7.09 4.38
C ASP A 365 47.37 6.66 5.85
N ARG A 366 46.63 7.44 6.64
CA ARG A 366 46.23 7.05 8.00
C ARG A 366 45.35 5.79 8.02
N VAL A 367 44.40 5.64 7.09
CA VAL A 367 43.60 4.40 6.95
C VAL A 367 44.53 3.21 6.74
N THR A 368 45.46 3.30 5.78
CA THR A 368 46.40 2.21 5.49
C THR A 368 47.25 1.86 6.71
N ARG A 369 47.81 2.85 7.42
CA ARG A 369 48.61 2.58 8.63
C ARG A 369 47.82 1.92 9.76
N LEU A 370 46.57 2.32 9.98
CA LEU A 370 45.77 1.83 11.10
C LEU A 370 45.13 0.45 10.83
N THR A 371 44.82 0.15 9.57
CA THR A 371 43.99 -1.00 9.21
C THR A 371 44.70 -2.03 8.32
N GLY A 372 45.84 -1.64 7.73
CA GLY A 372 46.52 -2.40 6.68
C GLY A 372 45.78 -2.41 5.34
N LEU A 373 44.71 -1.62 5.18
CA LEU A 373 43.91 -1.57 3.96
C LEU A 373 44.55 -0.63 2.93
N ASP A 374 44.75 -1.13 1.72
CA ASP A 374 45.17 -0.31 0.58
C ASP A 374 43.97 0.04 -0.30
N VAL A 375 43.52 1.30 -0.25
CA VAL A 375 42.40 1.79 -1.06
C VAL A 375 42.75 1.98 -2.54
N SER A 376 43.99 1.70 -2.94
CA SER A 376 44.38 1.61 -4.35
C SER A 376 44.26 0.19 -4.90
N ASP A 377 44.20 -0.83 -4.03
CA ASP A 377 43.97 -2.23 -4.41
C ASP A 377 42.51 -2.46 -4.82
N GLY A 378 42.32 -3.14 -5.95
CA GLY A 378 40.99 -3.35 -6.54
C GLY A 378 40.06 -4.18 -5.66
N ALA A 379 40.58 -5.24 -5.02
CA ALA A 379 39.77 -6.11 -4.18
C ALA A 379 39.33 -5.39 -2.90
N THR A 380 40.25 -4.67 -2.26
CA THR A 380 39.98 -3.83 -1.09
C THR A 380 38.95 -2.76 -1.40
N ARG A 381 39.07 -2.07 -2.55
CA ARG A 381 38.09 -1.07 -2.99
C ARG A 381 36.70 -1.67 -3.17
N LEU A 382 36.59 -2.82 -3.83
CA LEU A 382 35.31 -3.48 -4.05
C LEU A 382 34.65 -3.89 -2.73
N ALA A 383 35.41 -4.53 -1.85
CA ALA A 383 34.94 -4.97 -0.54
C ALA A 383 34.45 -3.78 0.31
N LEU A 384 35.22 -2.71 0.37
CA LEU A 384 34.84 -1.49 1.09
C LEU A 384 33.62 -0.81 0.47
N HIS A 385 33.57 -0.63 -0.85
CA HIS A 385 32.45 0.07 -1.48
C HIS A 385 31.14 -0.72 -1.34
N LEU A 386 31.16 -2.02 -1.64
CA LEU A 386 29.97 -2.88 -1.51
C LEU A 386 29.54 -3.01 -0.05
N GLY A 387 30.49 -3.25 0.85
CA GLY A 387 30.21 -3.43 2.27
C GLY A 387 29.71 -2.16 2.94
N LEU A 388 30.25 -0.98 2.58
CA LEU A 388 29.71 0.30 3.05
C LEU A 388 28.31 0.58 2.49
N THR A 389 28.02 0.19 1.24
CA THR A 389 26.65 0.29 0.68
C THR A 389 25.70 -0.68 1.38
N ALA A 390 26.13 -1.90 1.70
CA ALA A 390 25.36 -2.87 2.46
C ALA A 390 25.07 -2.39 3.88
N LEU A 391 26.04 -1.73 4.52
CA LEU A 391 25.87 -1.11 5.83
C LEU A 391 24.75 -0.06 5.81
N ASP A 392 24.68 0.79 4.79
CA ASP A 392 23.58 1.78 4.66
C ASP A 392 22.20 1.10 4.62
N VAL A 393 22.09 -0.07 3.96
CA VAL A 393 20.85 -0.87 3.93
C VAL A 393 20.52 -1.44 5.31
N ILE A 394 21.52 -1.97 6.01
CA ILE A 394 21.37 -2.54 7.36
C ILE A 394 20.88 -1.46 8.33
N GLU A 395 21.53 -0.30 8.33
CA GLU A 395 21.20 0.84 9.19
C GLU A 395 19.81 1.38 8.88
N ALA A 396 19.46 1.55 7.59
CA ALA A 396 18.14 2.01 7.20
C ALA A 396 17.02 1.04 7.63
N ARG A 397 17.23 -0.27 7.52
CA ARG A 397 16.28 -1.29 8.02
C ARG A 397 16.15 -1.25 9.54
N ALA A 398 17.24 -1.02 10.27
CA ALA A 398 17.22 -0.88 11.73
C ALA A 398 16.41 0.36 12.16
N HIS A 399 16.64 1.52 11.52
CA HIS A 399 15.88 2.74 11.79
C HIS A 399 14.38 2.57 11.50
N LEU A 400 14.02 1.91 10.39
CA LEU A 400 12.63 1.66 10.06
C LEU A 400 11.94 0.81 11.15
N ARG A 401 12.57 -0.30 11.58
CA ARG A 401 12.05 -1.15 12.66
C ARG A 401 11.86 -0.38 13.98
N GLN A 402 12.80 0.50 14.34
CA GLN A 402 12.68 1.33 15.54
C GLN A 402 11.53 2.34 15.42
N SER A 403 11.34 2.95 14.25
CA SER A 403 10.24 3.87 14.01
C SER A 403 8.86 3.21 14.07
N GLU A 404 8.76 1.93 13.70
CA GLU A 404 7.51 1.16 13.76
C GLU A 404 7.17 0.66 15.18
N HIS A 405 8.17 0.46 16.05
CA HIS A 405 7.96 0.00 17.43
C HIS A 405 7.90 1.15 18.46
N GLY A 406 8.31 2.36 18.10
CA GLY A 406 8.30 3.54 18.97
C GLY A 406 6.96 4.29 19.04
N THR A 407 5.95 3.83 18.31
CA THR A 407 4.59 4.40 18.23
C THR A 407 3.54 3.56 18.94
N ALA A 408 3.93 2.51 19.68
CA ALA A 408 3.03 1.63 20.43
C ALA A 408 2.73 2.14 21.84
#